data_AF-A0A177HD75-F1
#
_entry.id   AF-A0A177HD75-F1
#
_cell.length_a   1.000
_cell.length_b   1.000
_cell.length_c   1.000
_cell.angle_alpha   90.00
_cell.angle_beta   90.00
_cell.angle_gamma   90.00
#
_symmetry.space_group_name_H-M   'P 1'
#
loop_
_entity.id
_entity.type
_entity.pdbx_description
1 polymer ?
#
loop_
_entity_poly.entity_id
_entity_poly.type
_entity_poly.pdbx_seq_one_letter_code
_entity_poly.pdbx_strand_id
1 'polypeptide(L)'
;MPQITRIIAGMRRFFYLFLALGVSAPLSAAELGIDITQKGSGATAQNGMQVSVHYEGRLSDGTVFDASRPRGQAFRFVLGAGQVIQGWEQGILGMKEGERRILTIPPQLGYGARGAGAKIPPNATLRFEVELLKTAWPPKLQQASNQDMQEAQKNGTLIIDIRRPEEWAKTGIIEGAELITAFTKSGQLHPEFQQKFTSVITDRDTPIMLYCRTGNRTTNLGKALVDQLGFANVSHLSKGITGWQKAQKPVQSYKASQ
;
A
#
# COMPACT_ATOMS: atom_id res chain seq x y z
N MET A 1 -62.67 84.21 -7.02
CA MET A 1 -63.82 84.02 -7.95
C MET A 1 -63.28 83.47 -9.28
N PRO A 2 -64.04 82.67 -10.05
CA PRO A 2 -63.67 81.24 -10.16
C PRO A 2 -63.75 80.60 -11.58
N GLN A 3 -63.51 79.28 -11.64
CA GLN A 3 -63.87 78.28 -12.68
C GLN A 3 -62.89 78.08 -13.87
N ILE A 4 -62.30 76.87 -14.04
CA ILE A 4 -62.67 75.72 -14.93
C ILE A 4 -62.35 75.99 -16.43
N THR A 5 -61.50 75.20 -17.12
CA THR A 5 -61.85 73.98 -17.94
C THR A 5 -60.51 73.30 -18.39
N ARG A 6 -60.19 72.01 -18.14
CA ARG A 6 -60.41 70.77 -18.96
C ARG A 6 -59.73 70.85 -20.39
N ILE A 7 -58.98 69.89 -20.99
CA ILE A 7 -58.95 68.39 -21.00
C ILE A 7 -57.55 67.77 -21.35
N ILE A 8 -57.21 66.62 -20.71
CA ILE A 8 -56.47 65.37 -21.09
C ILE A 8 -55.45 65.30 -22.27
N ALA A 9 -54.21 64.86 -21.97
CA ALA A 9 -53.44 63.74 -22.58
C ALA A 9 -52.13 63.50 -21.77
N GLY A 10 -51.56 62.31 -21.57
CA GLY A 10 -51.87 60.98 -22.10
C GLY A 10 -50.61 60.10 -22.22
N MET A 11 -49.80 59.95 -21.16
CA MET A 11 -48.51 59.21 -21.22
C MET A 11 -48.40 58.14 -20.12
N ARG A 12 -48.40 56.85 -20.52
CA ARG A 12 -48.35 55.69 -19.60
C ARG A 12 -46.97 55.54 -18.94
N ARG A 13 -46.98 55.21 -17.64
CA ARG A 13 -45.77 54.97 -16.83
C ARG A 13 -45.33 53.50 -16.86
N PHE A 14 -44.01 53.30 -16.79
CA PHE A 14 -43.27 52.21 -16.11
C PHE A 14 -43.77 50.76 -16.17
N PHE A 15 -42.89 49.88 -16.66
CA PHE A 15 -42.51 48.65 -15.95
C PHE A 15 -41.12 48.18 -16.45
N TYR A 16 -40.04 48.59 -15.78
CA TYR A 16 -38.71 48.01 -16.01
C TYR A 16 -38.53 46.79 -15.10
N LEU A 17 -38.72 45.60 -15.67
CA LEU A 17 -38.44 44.34 -15.00
C LEU A 17 -36.92 44.10 -14.96
N PHE A 18 -36.27 44.51 -13.87
CA PHE A 18 -34.87 44.16 -13.61
C PHE A 18 -34.78 42.66 -13.28
N LEU A 19 -34.54 41.83 -14.31
CA LEU A 19 -34.20 40.43 -14.13
C LEU A 19 -32.75 40.35 -13.60
N ALA A 20 -32.62 40.26 -12.28
CA ALA A 20 -31.34 39.99 -11.64
C ALA A 20 -30.87 38.56 -11.99
N LEU A 21 -30.09 38.44 -13.05
CA LEU A 21 -29.36 37.21 -13.38
C LEU A 21 -28.35 36.92 -12.27
N GLY A 22 -28.75 36.06 -11.33
CA GLY A 22 -27.89 35.58 -10.26
C GLY A 22 -26.72 34.78 -10.84
N VAL A 23 -25.56 35.43 -10.96
CA VAL A 23 -24.31 34.78 -11.34
C VAL A 23 -23.89 33.85 -10.20
N SER A 24 -24.37 32.62 -10.27
CA SER A 24 -23.90 31.54 -9.40
C SER A 24 -22.49 31.17 -9.85
N ALA A 25 -21.49 31.84 -9.27
CA ALA A 25 -20.11 31.41 -9.42
C ALA A 25 -20.01 29.94 -8.96
N PRO A 26 -19.42 29.04 -9.77
CA PRO A 26 -19.22 27.66 -9.32
C PRO A 26 -18.36 27.68 -8.06
N LEU A 27 -18.83 27.00 -7.01
CA LEU A 27 -18.08 26.87 -5.77
C LEU A 27 -16.82 26.05 -6.08
N SER A 28 -15.70 26.74 -6.31
CA SER A 28 -14.43 26.09 -6.58
C SER A 28 -14.09 25.21 -5.39
N ALA A 29 -13.92 23.91 -5.64
CA ALA A 29 -13.49 22.98 -4.62
C ALA A 29 -12.10 23.42 -4.15
N ALA A 30 -11.97 23.77 -2.87
CA ALA A 30 -10.67 24.15 -2.32
C ALA A 30 -9.61 23.09 -2.64
N GLU A 31 -8.42 23.52 -3.02
CA GLU A 31 -7.32 22.62 -3.36
C GLU A 31 -6.56 22.18 -2.11
N LEU A 32 -5.71 21.15 -2.26
CA LEU A 32 -4.80 20.70 -1.21
C LEU A 32 -3.71 21.74 -0.97
N GLY A 33 -3.68 22.35 0.22
CA GLY A 33 -2.56 23.19 0.62
C GLY A 33 -1.36 22.36 1.04
N ILE A 34 -0.17 22.68 0.52
CA ILE A 34 1.11 22.05 0.88
C ILE A 34 2.11 23.15 1.24
N ASP A 35 2.66 23.12 2.46
CA ASP A 35 3.68 24.05 2.93
C ASP A 35 4.87 23.27 3.53
N ILE A 36 6.07 23.43 2.96
CA ILE A 36 7.27 22.65 3.36
C ILE A 36 8.01 23.40 4.46
N THR A 37 7.81 22.98 5.70
CA THR A 37 8.42 23.59 6.90
C THR A 37 9.88 23.18 7.12
N GLN A 38 10.29 22.01 6.63
CA GLN A 38 11.68 21.54 6.68
C GLN A 38 11.98 20.69 5.46
N LYS A 39 13.03 21.03 4.69
CA LYS A 39 13.45 20.23 3.53
C LYS A 39 14.14 18.94 3.97
N GLY A 40 13.71 17.81 3.41
CA GLY A 40 14.42 16.53 3.48
C GLY A 40 15.49 16.42 2.38
N SER A 41 16.41 15.48 2.55
CA SER A 41 17.53 15.26 1.63
C SER A 41 17.58 13.84 1.05
N GLY A 42 16.98 12.85 1.71
CA GLY A 42 17.07 11.45 1.31
C GLY A 42 16.14 11.06 0.14
N ALA A 43 15.75 9.79 0.12
CA ALA A 43 14.94 9.23 -0.97
C ALA A 43 13.58 9.93 -1.11
N THR A 44 13.10 10.07 -2.34
CA THR A 44 11.84 10.74 -2.66
C THR A 44 10.70 9.72 -2.69
N ALA A 45 9.61 10.00 -1.97
CA ALA A 45 8.39 9.19 -1.95
C ALA A 45 7.68 9.16 -3.31
N GLN A 46 7.39 7.95 -3.78
CA GLN A 46 6.78 7.67 -5.07
C GLN A 46 5.65 6.63 -4.92
N ASN A 47 4.70 6.65 -5.85
CA ASN A 47 3.62 5.67 -5.88
C ASN A 47 4.17 4.23 -5.93
N GLY A 48 3.60 3.35 -5.12
CA GLY A 48 4.04 1.98 -4.93
C GLY A 48 5.15 1.78 -3.90
N MET A 49 5.74 2.84 -3.32
CA MET A 49 6.63 2.72 -2.16
C MET A 49 5.82 2.55 -0.87
N GLN A 50 6.34 1.76 0.06
CA GLN A 50 5.97 1.86 1.47
C GLN A 50 6.64 3.11 2.05
N VAL A 51 5.85 3.96 2.70
CA VAL A 51 6.33 5.16 3.40
C VAL A 51 6.07 5.01 4.90
N SER A 52 6.97 5.58 5.72
CA SER A 52 6.87 5.61 7.17
C SER A 52 6.92 7.06 7.64
N VAL A 53 5.86 7.52 8.30
CA VAL A 53 5.70 8.93 8.70
C VAL A 53 5.42 9.09 10.20
N HIS A 54 5.90 10.21 10.74
CA HIS A 54 5.28 10.82 11.92
C HIS A 54 4.31 11.90 11.49
N TYR A 55 3.29 12.14 12.29
CA TYR A 55 2.26 13.14 12.04
C TYR A 55 1.52 13.58 13.29
N GLU A 56 0.89 14.74 13.19
CA GLU A 56 -0.13 15.28 14.07
C GLU A 56 -1.25 15.92 13.23
N GLY A 57 -2.50 15.53 13.47
CA GLY A 57 -3.70 16.03 12.79
C GLY A 57 -4.56 16.90 13.70
N ARG A 58 -4.88 18.11 13.23
CA ARG A 58 -5.66 19.13 13.94
C ARG A 58 -6.85 19.62 13.13
N LEU A 59 -7.94 19.97 13.82
CA LEU A 59 -9.04 20.76 13.25
C LEU A 59 -8.64 22.24 13.14
N SER A 60 -9.43 23.05 12.42
CA SER A 60 -9.19 24.49 12.24
C SER A 60 -9.19 25.30 13.54
N ASP A 61 -9.81 24.80 14.61
CA ASP A 61 -9.80 25.40 15.96
C ASP A 61 -8.52 25.07 16.77
N GLY A 62 -7.61 24.28 16.20
CA GLY A 62 -6.37 23.82 16.83
C GLY A 62 -6.47 22.49 17.57
N THR A 63 -7.67 21.93 17.75
CA THR A 63 -7.91 20.66 18.45
C THR A 63 -7.20 19.50 17.77
N VAL A 64 -6.29 18.83 18.48
CA VAL A 64 -5.64 17.59 18.00
C VAL A 64 -6.66 16.45 18.03
N PHE A 65 -7.00 15.89 16.87
CA PHE A 65 -7.82 14.68 16.82
C PHE A 65 -6.96 13.40 16.86
N ASP A 66 -5.74 13.44 16.30
CA ASP A 66 -4.85 12.28 16.24
C ASP A 66 -3.36 12.67 16.10
N ALA A 67 -2.47 11.86 16.67
CA ALA A 67 -1.02 12.06 16.59
C ALA A 67 -0.26 10.73 16.77
N SER A 68 0.79 10.51 15.99
CA SER A 68 1.58 9.26 16.05
C SER A 68 2.67 9.26 17.11
N ARG A 69 3.30 10.40 17.41
CA ARG A 69 4.38 10.48 18.42
C ARG A 69 3.95 10.03 19.82
N PRO A 70 2.77 10.39 20.36
CA PRO A 70 2.30 9.89 21.66
C PRO A 70 2.12 8.37 21.73
N ARG A 71 1.99 7.69 20.58
CA ARG A 71 1.95 6.21 20.50
C ARG A 71 3.33 5.56 20.41
N GLY A 72 4.40 6.34 20.27
CA GLY A 72 5.77 5.83 20.07
C GLY A 72 6.01 5.09 18.74
N GLN A 73 5.02 5.06 17.83
CA GLN A 73 5.08 4.29 16.58
C GLN A 73 4.77 5.17 15.37
N ALA A 74 5.65 5.13 14.37
CA ALA A 74 5.43 5.75 13.07
C ALA A 74 4.33 5.00 12.29
N PHE A 75 3.51 5.73 11.56
CA PHE A 75 2.47 5.14 10.71
C PHE A 75 3.06 4.75 9.36
N ARG A 76 2.69 3.58 8.85
CA ARG A 76 3.21 3.01 7.60
C ARG A 76 2.07 2.63 6.67
N PHE A 77 2.20 3.00 5.40
CA PHE A 77 1.25 2.66 4.34
C PHE A 77 1.97 2.62 2.98
N VAL A 78 1.31 2.08 1.95
CA VAL A 78 1.80 2.09 0.57
C VAL A 78 1.21 3.29 -0.16
N LEU A 79 2.07 4.20 -0.63
CA LEU A 79 1.64 5.41 -1.32
C LEU A 79 1.03 5.08 -2.69
N GLY A 80 -0.09 5.70 -3.02
CA GLY A 80 -0.85 5.43 -4.25
C GLY A 80 -1.70 4.16 -4.20
N ALA A 81 -1.79 3.47 -3.07
CA ALA A 81 -2.60 2.26 -2.92
C ALA A 81 -4.05 2.52 -2.45
N GLY A 82 -4.42 3.77 -2.17
CA GLY A 82 -5.75 4.13 -1.67
C GLY A 82 -5.97 3.71 -0.21
N GLN A 83 -4.88 3.61 0.57
CA GLN A 83 -4.92 3.17 1.98
C GLN A 83 -5.21 4.33 2.94
N VAL A 84 -5.08 5.56 2.49
CA VAL A 84 -5.29 6.79 3.27
C VAL A 84 -6.21 7.77 2.52
N ILE A 85 -6.60 8.85 3.20
CA ILE A 85 -7.40 9.93 2.59
C ILE A 85 -6.66 10.55 1.40
N GLN A 86 -7.40 11.04 0.39
CA GLN A 86 -6.81 11.52 -0.88
C GLN A 86 -5.83 12.68 -0.68
N GLY A 87 -6.04 13.54 0.33
CA GLY A 87 -5.10 14.61 0.67
C GLY A 87 -3.75 14.12 1.21
N TRP A 88 -3.69 12.89 1.76
CA TRP A 88 -2.42 12.24 2.11
C TRP A 88 -1.77 11.59 0.88
N GLU A 89 -2.55 10.87 0.06
CA GLU A 89 -2.04 10.25 -1.18
C GLU A 89 -1.40 11.30 -2.11
N GLN A 90 -2.03 12.47 -2.23
CA GLN A 90 -1.51 13.61 -3.00
C GLN A 90 -0.42 14.39 -2.23
N GLY A 91 -0.63 14.64 -0.94
CA GLY A 91 0.22 15.53 -0.14
C GLY A 91 1.57 14.94 0.29
N ILE A 92 1.71 13.62 0.32
CA ILE A 92 2.97 12.93 0.67
C ILE A 92 3.80 12.60 -0.59
N LEU A 93 3.18 12.59 -1.77
CA LEU A 93 3.90 12.40 -3.03
C LEU A 93 4.99 13.47 -3.21
N GLY A 94 6.18 13.02 -3.62
CA GLY A 94 7.34 13.90 -3.79
C GLY A 94 8.02 14.36 -2.49
N MET A 95 7.54 13.97 -1.30
CA MET A 95 8.30 14.20 -0.05
C MET A 95 9.67 13.53 -0.10
N LYS A 96 10.69 14.15 0.50
CA LYS A 96 11.99 13.52 0.74
C LYS A 96 12.10 12.97 2.17
N GLU A 97 12.86 11.90 2.37
CA GLU A 97 13.22 11.45 3.73
C GLU A 97 13.90 12.59 4.52
N GLY A 98 13.46 12.79 5.75
CA GLY A 98 13.82 13.90 6.63
C GLY A 98 12.99 15.19 6.42
N GLU A 99 12.06 15.21 5.47
CA GLU A 99 11.21 16.38 5.20
C GLU A 99 10.06 16.48 6.20
N ARG A 100 9.72 17.72 6.58
CA ARG A 100 8.47 18.07 7.24
C ARG A 100 7.67 19.04 6.38
N ARG A 101 6.36 18.79 6.29
CA ARG A 101 5.39 19.68 5.63
C ARG A 101 4.06 19.72 6.38
N ILE A 102 3.35 20.82 6.19
CA ILE A 102 1.96 20.99 6.59
C ILE A 102 1.07 20.68 5.38
N LEU A 103 0.06 19.86 5.59
CA LEU A 103 -1.01 19.59 4.63
C LEU A 103 -2.31 20.22 5.15
N THR A 104 -2.88 21.16 4.39
CA THR A 104 -4.20 21.72 4.64
C THR A 104 -5.18 21.00 3.71
N ILE A 105 -5.87 20.01 4.24
CA ILE A 105 -6.70 19.07 3.50
C ILE A 105 -8.16 19.52 3.56
N PRO A 106 -8.76 19.93 2.43
CA PRO A 106 -10.17 20.31 2.37
C PRO A 106 -11.06 19.06 2.44
N PRO A 107 -12.35 19.19 2.82
CA PRO A 107 -13.16 18.04 3.22
C PRO A 107 -13.30 16.94 2.16
N GLN A 108 -13.41 17.32 0.88
CA GLN A 108 -13.51 16.41 -0.26
C GLN A 108 -12.25 15.55 -0.50
N LEU A 109 -11.10 15.95 0.06
CA LEU A 109 -9.86 15.17 0.06
C LEU A 109 -9.60 14.49 1.43
N GLY A 110 -10.47 14.74 2.41
CA GLY A 110 -10.44 14.18 3.77
C GLY A 110 -11.60 13.22 4.02
N TYR A 111 -12.44 13.52 5.02
CA TYR A 111 -13.57 12.67 5.44
C TYR A 111 -14.96 13.18 4.98
N GLY A 112 -15.00 14.24 4.17
CA GLY A 112 -16.20 14.77 3.53
C GLY A 112 -17.36 15.10 4.49
N ALA A 113 -18.58 15.04 3.97
CA ALA A 113 -19.81 15.30 4.71
C ALA A 113 -20.14 14.26 5.80
N ARG A 114 -19.39 13.15 5.89
CA ARG A 114 -19.59 12.13 6.92
C ARG A 114 -18.79 12.43 8.19
N GLY A 115 -17.63 13.08 8.06
CA GLY A 115 -16.65 13.15 9.16
C GLY A 115 -16.10 11.76 9.51
N ALA A 116 -15.46 11.63 10.68
CA ALA A 116 -14.91 10.37 11.16
C ALA A 116 -14.99 10.22 12.68
N GLY A 117 -15.69 9.16 13.12
CA GLY A 117 -15.93 8.87 14.53
C GLY A 117 -16.59 10.03 15.26
N ALA A 118 -16.23 10.23 16.53
CA ALA A 118 -16.67 11.37 17.33
C ALA A 118 -15.69 12.57 17.30
N LYS A 119 -14.56 12.46 16.58
CA LYS A 119 -13.46 13.43 16.65
C LYS A 119 -13.38 14.39 15.46
N ILE A 120 -13.86 13.98 14.29
CA ILE A 120 -13.78 14.77 13.07
C ILE A 120 -15.21 15.04 12.59
N PRO A 121 -15.70 16.28 12.67
CA PRO A 121 -17.07 16.60 12.26
C PRO A 121 -17.25 16.54 10.74
N PRO A 122 -18.50 16.47 10.25
CA PRO A 122 -18.85 16.69 8.85
C PRO A 122 -18.20 17.95 8.26
N ASN A 123 -17.71 17.85 7.03
CA ASN A 123 -17.14 18.95 6.26
C ASN A 123 -15.95 19.66 6.94
N ALA A 124 -15.21 18.98 7.80
CA ALA A 124 -14.00 19.51 8.43
C ALA A 124 -12.83 19.66 7.44
N THR A 125 -12.24 20.86 7.38
CA THR A 125 -10.86 21.03 6.88
C THR A 125 -9.90 20.52 7.94
N LEU A 126 -8.88 19.77 7.52
CA LEU A 126 -7.90 19.15 8.40
C LEU A 126 -6.53 19.77 8.17
N ARG A 127 -5.79 20.06 9.23
CA ARG A 127 -4.39 20.45 9.17
C ARG A 127 -3.53 19.32 9.71
N PHE A 128 -2.70 18.72 8.87
CA PHE A 128 -1.70 17.74 9.29
C PHE A 128 -0.31 18.35 9.24
N GLU A 129 0.47 18.21 10.30
CA GLU A 129 1.93 18.28 10.19
C GLU A 129 2.45 16.85 9.98
N VAL A 130 3.27 16.64 8.95
CA VAL A 130 3.78 15.31 8.56
C VAL A 130 5.30 15.36 8.40
N GLU A 131 5.99 14.40 8.99
CA GLU A 131 7.43 14.13 8.86
C GLU A 131 7.63 12.79 8.14
N LEU A 132 8.31 12.80 6.99
CA LEU A 132 8.67 11.56 6.29
C LEU A 132 9.98 11.01 6.84
N LEU A 133 9.90 9.86 7.51
CA LEU A 133 11.04 9.20 8.16
C LEU A 133 11.78 8.28 7.19
N LYS A 134 11.03 7.48 6.42
CA LYS A 134 11.59 6.46 5.54
C LYS A 134 10.68 6.16 4.35
N THR A 135 11.30 5.85 3.23
CA THR A 135 10.69 5.26 2.03
C THR A 135 11.41 3.96 1.73
N ALA A 136 10.66 2.97 1.25
CA ALA A 136 11.19 1.73 0.71
C ALA A 136 10.28 1.25 -0.41
N TRP A 137 10.83 0.66 -1.47
CA TRP A 137 10.01 -0.21 -2.30
C TRP A 137 9.60 -1.41 -1.45
N PRO A 138 8.30 -1.79 -1.40
CA PRO A 138 7.91 -3.02 -0.73
C PRO A 138 8.66 -4.18 -1.38
N PRO A 139 9.07 -5.19 -0.60
CA PRO A 139 9.67 -6.39 -1.17
C PRO A 139 8.73 -7.00 -2.21
N LYS A 140 9.32 -7.68 -3.20
CA LYS A 140 8.57 -8.36 -4.26
C LYS A 140 9.08 -9.79 -4.36
N LEU A 141 8.17 -10.74 -4.54
CA LEU A 141 8.54 -12.12 -4.81
C LEU A 141 9.41 -12.17 -6.08
N GLN A 142 10.66 -12.61 -5.92
CA GLN A 142 11.61 -12.69 -7.02
C GLN A 142 11.44 -14.01 -7.78
N GLN A 143 11.50 -13.96 -9.11
CA GLN A 143 11.56 -15.18 -9.93
C GLN A 143 13.02 -15.63 -10.05
N ALA A 144 13.29 -16.86 -9.66
CA ALA A 144 14.59 -17.50 -9.79
C ALA A 144 14.66 -18.42 -11.01
N SER A 145 15.83 -18.45 -11.63
CA SER A 145 16.27 -19.38 -12.66
C SER A 145 17.00 -20.59 -12.04
N ASN A 146 17.44 -21.51 -12.89
CA ASN A 146 18.31 -22.61 -12.44
C ASN A 146 19.70 -22.11 -12.00
N GLN A 147 20.18 -20.96 -12.48
CA GLN A 147 21.46 -20.39 -12.03
C GLN A 147 21.33 -19.83 -10.62
N ASP A 148 20.28 -19.07 -10.35
CA ASP A 148 20.05 -18.45 -9.04
C ASP A 148 19.80 -19.51 -7.95
N MET A 149 19.17 -20.64 -8.30
CA MET A 149 19.09 -21.80 -7.41
C MET A 149 20.47 -22.42 -7.11
N GLN A 150 21.38 -22.52 -8.10
CA GLN A 150 22.74 -23.01 -7.87
C GLN A 150 23.62 -22.03 -7.08
N GLU A 151 23.25 -20.75 -7.02
CA GLU A 151 23.87 -19.74 -6.16
C GLU A 151 23.28 -19.78 -4.74
N ALA A 152 21.96 -19.94 -4.61
CA ALA A 152 21.25 -20.15 -3.35
C ALA A 152 21.82 -21.35 -2.57
N GLN A 153 22.16 -22.44 -3.26
CA GLN A 153 22.81 -23.63 -2.68
C GLN A 153 24.22 -23.35 -2.09
N LYS A 154 24.84 -22.21 -2.42
CA LYS A 154 26.23 -21.86 -2.00
C LYS A 154 26.29 -20.72 -0.99
N ASN A 155 25.29 -19.83 -0.99
CA ASN A 155 25.33 -18.57 -0.23
C ASN A 155 24.53 -18.60 1.08
N GLY A 156 24.06 -19.78 1.51
CA GLY A 156 23.30 -19.94 2.76
C GLY A 156 21.82 -19.54 2.67
N THR A 157 21.26 -19.39 1.47
CA THR A 157 19.82 -19.18 1.28
C THR A 157 19.05 -20.43 1.74
N LEU A 158 17.97 -20.21 2.51
CA LEU A 158 17.08 -21.27 2.95
C LEU A 158 16.24 -21.78 1.77
N ILE A 159 16.62 -22.92 1.20
CA ILE A 159 15.87 -23.55 0.11
C ILE A 159 14.75 -24.41 0.72
N ILE A 160 13.50 -24.20 0.27
CA ILE A 160 12.34 -24.96 0.78
C ILE A 160 11.59 -25.62 -0.38
N ASP A 161 11.50 -26.95 -0.33
CA ASP A 161 10.65 -27.74 -1.20
C ASP A 161 9.23 -27.83 -0.63
N ILE A 162 8.29 -27.11 -1.24
CA ILE A 162 6.90 -27.05 -0.74
C ILE A 162 5.98 -28.14 -1.28
N ARG A 163 6.53 -29.16 -1.95
CA ARG A 163 5.77 -30.29 -2.52
C ARG A 163 5.39 -31.30 -1.44
N ARG A 164 4.78 -32.40 -1.85
CA ARG A 164 4.33 -33.50 -0.97
C ARG A 164 5.29 -34.70 -1.08
N PRO A 165 5.34 -35.60 -0.08
CA PRO A 165 6.24 -36.77 -0.09
C PRO A 165 6.13 -37.65 -1.34
N GLU A 166 4.94 -37.82 -1.92
CA GLU A 166 4.76 -38.59 -3.16
C GLU A 166 5.40 -37.92 -4.39
N GLU A 167 5.57 -36.59 -4.37
CA GLU A 167 6.27 -35.85 -5.42
C GLU A 167 7.79 -35.92 -5.24
N TRP A 168 8.27 -35.88 -3.98
CA TRP A 168 9.69 -36.06 -3.64
C TRP A 168 10.18 -37.45 -4.06
N ALA A 169 9.44 -38.51 -3.68
CA ALA A 169 9.76 -39.89 -4.05
C ALA A 169 9.80 -40.12 -5.57
N LYS A 170 8.98 -39.40 -6.35
CA LYS A 170 8.90 -39.57 -7.81
C LYS A 170 10.01 -38.86 -8.59
N THR A 171 10.48 -37.70 -8.13
CA THR A 171 11.44 -36.87 -8.90
C THR A 171 12.75 -36.62 -8.19
N GLY A 172 12.92 -37.10 -6.96
CA GLY A 172 13.96 -36.59 -6.06
C GLY A 172 13.70 -35.15 -5.61
N ILE A 173 14.66 -34.63 -4.86
CA ILE A 173 14.71 -33.29 -4.27
C ILE A 173 15.98 -32.56 -4.75
N ILE A 174 16.00 -31.23 -4.68
CA ILE A 174 17.22 -30.42 -4.83
C ILE A 174 18.03 -30.52 -3.53
N GLU A 175 19.35 -30.69 -3.66
CA GLU A 175 20.27 -30.80 -2.53
C GLU A 175 20.25 -29.55 -1.64
N GLY A 176 20.22 -29.76 -0.32
CA GLY A 176 20.16 -28.69 0.69
C GLY A 176 18.75 -28.11 0.91
N ALA A 177 17.70 -28.72 0.35
CA ALA A 177 16.33 -28.23 0.51
C ALA A 177 15.64 -28.78 1.78
N GLU A 178 15.08 -27.88 2.59
CA GLU A 178 14.14 -28.21 3.66
C GLU A 178 12.81 -28.71 3.07
N LEU A 179 12.29 -29.81 3.60
CA LEU A 179 11.14 -30.53 3.02
C LEU A 179 9.84 -30.22 3.77
N ILE A 180 9.17 -29.14 3.37
CA ILE A 180 8.02 -28.58 4.11
C ILE A 180 6.79 -28.48 3.20
N THR A 181 5.97 -29.53 3.20
CA THR A 181 4.70 -29.55 2.44
C THR A 181 3.80 -28.38 2.82
N ALA A 182 3.61 -27.45 1.88
CA ALA A 182 2.77 -26.28 2.11
C ALA A 182 1.29 -26.50 1.80
N PHE A 183 0.96 -27.44 0.91
CA PHE A 183 -0.41 -27.64 0.43
C PHE A 183 -0.84 -29.10 0.45
N THR A 184 -2.05 -29.33 0.96
CA THR A 184 -2.76 -30.61 0.93
C THR A 184 -3.13 -31.02 -0.51
N LYS A 185 -3.69 -32.23 -0.69
CA LYS A 185 -4.20 -32.68 -1.99
C LYS A 185 -5.39 -31.86 -2.51
N SER A 186 -6.17 -31.23 -1.62
CA SER A 186 -7.26 -30.30 -1.97
C SER A 186 -6.77 -28.88 -2.31
N GLY A 187 -5.47 -28.59 -2.16
CA GLY A 187 -4.90 -27.27 -2.40
C GLY A 187 -5.03 -26.29 -1.23
N GLN A 188 -5.63 -26.70 -0.11
CA GLN A 188 -5.62 -25.94 1.15
C GLN A 188 -4.22 -25.95 1.77
N LEU A 189 -3.88 -24.93 2.56
CA LEU A 189 -2.64 -24.89 3.33
C LEU A 189 -2.54 -26.13 4.24
N HIS A 190 -1.37 -26.76 4.32
CA HIS A 190 -1.16 -27.93 5.17
C HIS A 190 -1.16 -27.52 6.65
N PRO A 191 -1.85 -28.24 7.56
CA PRO A 191 -1.96 -27.83 8.97
C PRO A 191 -0.62 -27.63 9.66
N GLU A 192 0.35 -28.49 9.38
CA GLU A 192 1.70 -28.42 9.96
C GLU A 192 2.62 -27.38 9.27
N PHE A 193 2.20 -26.78 8.16
CA PHE A 193 3.08 -25.92 7.36
C PHE A 193 3.64 -24.77 8.19
N GLN A 194 2.76 -24.05 8.89
CA GLN A 194 3.16 -22.87 9.68
C GLN A 194 4.21 -23.24 10.72
N GLN A 195 3.97 -24.29 11.51
CA GLN A 195 4.89 -24.75 12.55
C GLN A 195 6.27 -25.10 11.98
N LYS A 196 6.31 -25.95 10.94
CA LYS A 196 7.55 -26.40 10.29
C LYS A 196 8.30 -25.25 9.61
N PHE A 197 7.57 -24.34 8.96
CA PHE A 197 8.13 -23.15 8.33
C PHE A 197 8.75 -22.20 9.37
N THR A 198 8.08 -21.98 10.50
CA THR A 198 8.63 -21.15 11.59
C THR A 198 9.80 -21.80 12.33
N SER A 199 9.93 -23.13 12.35
CA SER A 199 11.08 -23.79 13.00
C SER A 199 12.39 -23.73 12.20
N VAL A 200 12.33 -23.39 10.91
CA VAL A 200 13.53 -23.27 10.05
C VAL A 200 13.88 -21.81 9.71
N ILE A 201 13.11 -20.84 10.20
CA ILE A 201 13.27 -19.41 9.89
C ILE A 201 13.67 -18.65 11.15
N THR A 202 14.79 -17.94 11.07
CA THR A 202 15.31 -17.10 12.15
C THR A 202 14.56 -15.78 12.28
N ASP A 203 14.28 -15.13 11.14
CA ASP A 203 13.65 -13.81 11.07
C ASP A 203 13.01 -13.54 9.68
N ARG A 204 12.48 -12.33 9.46
CA ARG A 204 11.83 -11.94 8.17
C ARG A 204 12.81 -11.53 7.07
N ASP A 205 14.08 -11.33 7.39
CA ASP A 205 15.13 -10.92 6.46
C ASP A 205 15.94 -12.13 5.95
N THR A 206 15.78 -13.30 6.59
CA THR A 206 16.28 -14.61 6.16
C THR A 206 15.98 -14.83 4.66
N PRO A 207 17.01 -15.01 3.81
CA PRO A 207 16.80 -15.29 2.39
C PRO A 207 16.14 -16.65 2.17
N ILE A 208 15.02 -16.68 1.47
CA ILE A 208 14.21 -17.89 1.22
C ILE A 208 14.09 -18.14 -0.29
N MET A 209 14.40 -19.37 -0.71
CA MET A 209 14.23 -19.87 -2.07
C MET A 209 13.18 -21.00 -2.08
N LEU A 210 11.94 -20.67 -2.44
CA LEU A 210 10.88 -21.68 -2.53
C LEU A 210 10.94 -22.43 -3.87
N TYR A 211 10.70 -23.73 -3.89
CA TYR A 211 10.32 -24.41 -5.14
C TYR A 211 9.17 -25.41 -4.99
N CYS A 212 8.49 -25.64 -6.10
CA CYS A 212 7.48 -26.68 -6.23
C CYS A 212 7.61 -27.38 -7.59
N ARG A 213 6.59 -28.14 -8.01
CA ARG A 213 6.62 -28.87 -9.29
C ARG A 213 6.88 -27.97 -10.51
N THR A 214 6.13 -26.87 -10.64
CA THR A 214 6.08 -26.02 -11.85
C THR A 214 6.13 -24.51 -11.58
N GLY A 215 6.37 -24.09 -10.33
CA GLY A 215 6.36 -22.67 -9.91
C GLY A 215 5.03 -22.17 -9.33
N ASN A 216 3.87 -22.64 -9.82
CA ASN A 216 2.56 -22.04 -9.49
C ASN A 216 2.24 -21.97 -7.98
N ARG A 217 2.49 -23.05 -7.22
CA ARG A 217 2.24 -23.08 -5.75
C ARG A 217 3.14 -22.09 -5.01
N THR A 218 4.39 -21.94 -5.47
CA THR A 218 5.36 -21.02 -4.86
C THR A 218 5.11 -19.57 -5.23
N THR A 219 4.50 -19.29 -6.38
CA THR A 219 4.00 -17.94 -6.70
C THR A 219 2.94 -17.48 -5.71
N ASN A 220 1.96 -18.34 -5.39
CA ASN A 220 0.88 -17.99 -4.47
C ASN A 220 1.39 -17.86 -3.02
N LEU A 221 2.15 -18.85 -2.54
CA LEU A 221 2.72 -18.83 -1.19
C LEU A 221 3.71 -17.68 -1.01
N GLY A 222 4.62 -17.50 -1.97
CA GLY A 222 5.65 -16.45 -1.92
C GLY A 222 5.05 -15.04 -1.89
N LYS A 223 3.97 -14.80 -2.63
CA LYS A 223 3.21 -13.54 -2.52
C LYS A 223 2.62 -13.35 -1.12
N ALA A 224 2.02 -14.37 -0.52
CA ALA A 224 1.51 -14.26 0.85
C ALA A 224 2.64 -13.97 1.87
N LEU A 225 3.81 -14.62 1.74
CA LEU A 225 4.97 -14.34 2.59
C LEU A 225 5.43 -12.88 2.47
N VAL A 226 5.54 -12.36 1.25
CA VAL A 226 6.01 -11.00 0.97
C VAL A 226 4.94 -9.96 1.33
N ASP A 227 3.77 -10.05 0.70
CA ASP A 227 2.73 -9.01 0.70
C ASP A 227 1.93 -8.96 2.02
N GLN A 228 1.78 -10.10 2.71
CA GLN A 228 0.93 -10.21 3.92
C GLN A 228 1.74 -10.40 5.20
N LEU A 229 2.86 -11.14 5.14
CA LEU A 229 3.67 -11.48 6.32
C LEU A 229 4.97 -10.67 6.43
N GLY A 230 5.29 -9.86 5.41
CA GLY A 230 6.39 -8.89 5.42
C GLY A 230 7.78 -9.49 5.31
N PHE A 231 7.93 -10.67 4.69
CA PHE A 231 9.24 -11.23 4.39
C PHE A 231 9.94 -10.43 3.28
N ALA A 232 11.18 -9.99 3.55
CA ALA A 232 11.91 -9.11 2.63
C ALA A 232 12.52 -9.88 1.44
N ASN A 233 13.09 -11.06 1.72
CA ASN A 233 14.00 -11.76 0.82
C ASN A 233 13.44 -13.10 0.34
N VAL A 234 12.28 -13.08 -0.33
CA VAL A 234 11.65 -14.30 -0.89
C VAL A 234 11.82 -14.37 -2.39
N SER A 235 12.37 -15.50 -2.85
CA SER A 235 12.47 -15.88 -4.25
C SER A 235 11.79 -17.23 -4.49
N HIS A 236 11.46 -17.56 -5.74
CA HIS A 236 11.01 -18.90 -6.08
C HIS A 236 11.53 -19.40 -7.43
N LEU A 237 11.87 -20.69 -7.51
CA LEU A 237 12.26 -21.33 -8.76
C LEU A 237 11.08 -21.33 -9.75
N SER A 238 11.14 -20.42 -10.71
CA SER A 238 10.03 -20.04 -11.60
C SER A 238 9.43 -21.22 -12.38
N LYS A 239 10.29 -22.13 -12.86
CA LYS A 239 9.89 -23.34 -13.60
C LYS A 239 9.76 -24.60 -12.71
N GLY A 240 9.99 -24.45 -11.41
CA GLY A 240 10.02 -25.54 -10.44
C GLY A 240 11.01 -26.66 -10.77
N ILE A 241 10.89 -27.79 -10.07
CA ILE A 241 11.77 -28.95 -10.29
C ILE A 241 11.60 -29.56 -11.69
N THR A 242 10.45 -29.40 -12.35
CA THR A 242 10.28 -29.86 -13.74
C THR A 242 11.19 -29.11 -14.72
N GLY A 243 11.37 -27.80 -14.55
CA GLY A 243 12.33 -27.01 -15.32
C GLY A 243 13.79 -27.31 -14.96
N TRP A 244 14.05 -27.64 -13.70
CA TRP A 244 15.36 -28.09 -13.21
C TRP A 244 15.79 -29.41 -13.87
N GLN A 245 14.94 -30.45 -13.80
CA GLN A 245 15.18 -31.75 -14.41
C GLN A 245 15.24 -31.68 -15.95
N LYS A 246 14.38 -30.87 -16.60
CA LYS A 246 14.46 -30.65 -18.05
C LYS A 246 15.79 -30.05 -18.50
N ALA A 247 16.45 -29.27 -17.63
CA ALA A 247 17.79 -28.74 -17.84
C ALA A 247 18.90 -29.68 -17.35
N GLN A 248 18.59 -30.96 -17.11
CA GLN A 248 19.52 -32.01 -16.66
C GLN A 248 20.30 -31.67 -15.39
N LYS A 249 19.72 -30.83 -14.52
CA LYS A 249 20.31 -30.47 -13.22
C LYS A 249 20.13 -31.60 -12.19
N PRO A 250 21.08 -31.80 -11.27
CA PRO A 250 21.10 -32.95 -10.36
C PRO A 250 19.97 -32.91 -9.33
N VAL A 251 19.50 -34.08 -8.92
CA VAL A 251 18.53 -34.27 -7.84
C VAL A 251 18.99 -35.40 -6.93
N GLN A 252 18.75 -35.28 -5.63
CA GLN A 252 18.98 -36.35 -4.67
C GLN A 252 17.74 -37.25 -4.60
N SER A 253 17.96 -38.58 -4.54
CA SER A 253 16.87 -39.55 -4.38
C SER A 253 16.25 -39.44 -2.99
N TYR A 254 14.94 -39.20 -2.93
CA TYR A 254 14.19 -39.21 -1.68
C TYR A 254 13.60 -40.60 -1.42
N LYS A 255 13.90 -41.17 -0.26
CA LYS A 255 13.17 -42.31 0.32
C LYS A 255 12.42 -41.79 1.54
N ALA A 256 11.11 -41.99 1.57
CA ALA A 256 10.36 -41.74 2.80
C ALA A 256 10.90 -42.66 3.91
N SER A 257 11.11 -42.11 5.10
CA SER A 257 11.17 -42.92 6.32
C SER A 257 9.86 -43.71 6.43
N GLN A 258 9.98 -45.00 6.75
CA GLN A 258 8.85 -45.86 7.07
C GLN A 258 8.27 -45.50 8.45
#